data_AF-Q0F2A7-F1
#
_entry.id   AF-Q0F2A7-F1
#
_cell.length_a   1.000
_cell.length_b   1.000
_cell.length_c   1.000
_cell.angle_alpha   90.00
_cell.angle_beta   90.00
_cell.angle_gamma   90.00
#
_symmetry.space_group_name_H-M   'P 1'
#
loop_
_entity.id
_entity.type
_entity.pdbx_description
1 polymer ?
#
loop_
_entity_poly.entity_id
_entity_poly.type
_entity_poly.pdbx_seq_one_letter_code
_entity_poly.pdbx_strand_id
1 'polypeptide(L)' 'MSKPVKRAVNLRIDESLIDQAKAMNINLSQTLETSLVAVLREKQKAVWLAENSEAVNAYNQRIEKQGLFSDGLRQF' A
#
# COMPACT_ATOMS: atom_id res chain seq x y z
N MET A 1 -7.68 -14.35 -16.65
CA MET A 1 -8.09 -13.42 -15.59
C MET A 1 -8.83 -12.25 -16.24
N SER A 2 -10.04 -11.93 -15.80
CA SER A 2 -10.87 -10.87 -16.40
C SER A 2 -10.27 -9.49 -16.13
N LYS A 3 -10.28 -8.61 -17.14
CA LYS A 3 -9.81 -7.23 -17.02
C LYS A 3 -10.77 -6.49 -16.07
N PRO A 4 -10.29 -5.77 -15.04
CA PRO A 4 -11.17 -5.06 -14.13
C PRO A 4 -12.00 -4.02 -14.88
N VAL A 5 -13.30 -3.97 -14.58
CA VAL A 5 -14.23 -3.00 -15.19
C VAL A 5 -13.85 -1.61 -14.68
N LYS A 6 -13.34 -0.76 -15.56
CA LYS A 6 -12.97 0.62 -15.22
C LYS A 6 -14.21 1.52 -15.33
N ARG A 7 -14.40 2.38 -14.33
CA ARG A 7 -15.44 3.42 -14.34
C ARG A 7 -14.79 4.76 -14.66
N ALA A 8 -15.36 5.50 -15.61
CA ALA A 8 -14.97 6.88 -15.85
C ALA A 8 -15.43 7.76 -14.68
N VAL A 9 -14.53 8.60 -14.18
CA VAL A 9 -14.80 9.53 -13.08
C VAL A 9 -14.38 10.92 -13.53
N ASN A 10 -15.26 11.92 -13.34
CA ASN A 10 -14.93 13.32 -13.58
C ASN A 10 -14.26 13.91 -12.35
N LEU A 11 -13.11 14.55 -12.54
CA LEU A 11 -12.28 15.11 -11.48
C LEU A 11 -11.68 16.43 -11.95
N ARG A 12 -11.39 17.32 -11.00
CA ARG A 12 -10.76 18.62 -11.25
C ARG A 12 -9.29 18.53 -10.85
N ILE A 13 -8.40 18.86 -11.76
CA ILE A 13 -6.94 18.94 -11.54
C ILE A 13 -6.49 20.31 -12.05
N ASP A 14 -5.44 20.87 -11.45
CA ASP A 14 -4.82 22.09 -11.91
C ASP A 14 -4.40 21.98 -13.38
N GLU A 15 -4.79 22.97 -14.17
CA GLU A 15 -4.55 23.01 -15.62
C GLU A 15 -3.04 22.95 -15.94
N SER A 16 -2.22 23.66 -15.16
CA SER A 16 -0.76 23.67 -15.32
C SER A 16 -0.13 22.29 -15.14
N LEU A 17 -0.71 21.41 -14.30
CA LEU A 17 -0.24 20.04 -14.12
C LEU A 17 -0.64 19.15 -15.30
N ILE A 18 -1.84 19.35 -15.84
CA ILE A 18 -2.30 18.64 -17.03
C ILE A 18 -1.41 18.98 -18.22
N ASP A 19 -1.07 20.25 -18.41
CA ASP A 19 -0.23 20.69 -19.52
C ASP A 19 1.20 20.17 -19.42
N GLN A 20 1.78 20.19 -18.21
CA GLN A 20 3.08 19.57 -17.95
C GLN A 20 3.04 18.06 -18.23
N ALA A 21 2.01 17.35 -17.75
CA ALA A 21 1.87 15.92 -17.97
C ALA A 21 1.75 15.59 -19.46
N LYS A 22 0.97 16.37 -20.22
CA LYS A 22 0.86 16.23 -21.68
C LYS A 22 2.19 16.50 -22.38
N ALA A 23 2.88 17.58 -22.02
CA ALA A 23 4.19 17.92 -22.59
C ALA A 23 5.23 16.81 -22.36
N MET A 24 5.11 16.08 -21.26
CA MET A 24 5.98 14.95 -20.91
C MET A 24 5.44 13.58 -21.39
N ASN A 25 4.36 13.55 -22.18
CA ASN A 25 3.69 12.32 -22.63
C ASN A 25 3.27 11.36 -21.49
N ILE A 26 2.93 11.90 -20.33
CA ILE A 26 2.47 11.13 -19.17
C ILE A 26 1.01 10.71 -19.35
N ASN A 27 0.74 9.42 -19.18
CA ASN A 27 -0.62 8.90 -19.18
C ASN A 27 -1.31 9.21 -17.84
N LEU A 28 -2.16 10.25 -17.83
CA LEU A 28 -2.88 10.70 -16.64
C LEU A 28 -3.72 9.60 -15.99
N SER A 29 -4.45 8.82 -16.80
CA SER A 29 -5.32 7.76 -16.27
C SER A 29 -4.53 6.66 -15.55
N GLN A 30 -3.44 6.20 -16.17
CA GLN A 30 -2.58 5.18 -15.57
C GLN A 30 -1.83 5.68 -14.34
N THR A 31 -1.39 6.94 -14.37
CA THR A 31 -0.69 7.58 -13.24
C THR A 31 -1.61 7.74 -12.05
N LEU A 32 -2.85 8.21 -12.28
CA LEU A 32 -3.87 8.33 -11.26
C LEU A 32 -4.22 6.97 -10.65
N GLU A 33 -4.45 5.95 -11.49
CA GLU A 33 -4.78 4.59 -11.03
C GLU A 33 -3.66 4.02 -10.15
N THR A 34 -2.40 4.16 -10.59
CA THR A 34 -1.23 3.66 -9.85
C THR A 34 -1.07 4.39 -8.50
N SER A 35 -1.19 5.71 -8.51
CA SER A 35 -1.09 6.54 -7.29
C SER A 35 -2.21 6.22 -6.31
N LEU A 36 -3.44 6.05 -6.81
CA LEU A 36 -4.59 5.70 -5.98
C LEU A 36 -4.43 4.31 -5.35
N VAL A 37 -3.92 3.33 -6.09
CA VAL A 37 -3.60 2.00 -5.54
C VAL A 37 -2.57 2.11 -4.42
N ALA A 38 -1.52 2.92 -4.58
CA ALA A 38 -0.52 3.12 -3.54
C ALA A 38 -1.13 3.72 -2.27
N VAL A 39 -1.90 4.81 -2.40
CA VAL A 39 -2.57 5.48 -1.27
C VAL A 39 -3.54 4.52 -0.57
N LEU A 40 -4.35 3.76 -1.32
CA LEU A 40 -5.28 2.79 -0.74
C LEU A 40 -4.57 1.69 0.02
N ARG A 41 -3.46 1.16 -0.52
CA ARG A 41 -2.64 0.14 0.16
C ARG A 41 -2.06 0.67 1.47
N GLU A 42 -1.56 1.90 1.49
CA GLU A 42 -1.03 2.51 2.72
C GLU A 42 -2.12 2.67 3.77
N LYS A 43 -3.31 3.14 3.38
CA LYS A 43 -4.45 3.28 4.29
C LYS A 43 -4.91 1.92 4.83
N GLN A 44 -5.02 0.92 3.98
CA GLN A 44 -5.39 -0.44 4.39
C GLN A 44 -4.35 -1.05 5.34
N LYS A 45 -3.06 -0.85 5.06
CA LYS A 45 -1.98 -1.29 5.96
C LYS A 45 -2.10 -0.63 7.33
N ALA A 46 -2.36 0.68 7.37
CA ALA A 46 -2.52 1.40 8.63
C ALA A 46 -3.73 0.90 9.43
N VAL A 47 -4.87 0.66 8.76
CA VAL A 47 -6.06 0.07 9.40
C VAL A 47 -5.77 -1.32 9.94
N TRP A 48 -5.16 -2.19 9.13
CA TRP A 48 -4.82 -3.55 9.55
C TRP A 48 -3.87 -3.56 10.75
N LEU A 49 -2.86 -2.68 10.76
CA LEU A 49 -1.94 -2.56 11.89
C LEU A 49 -2.65 -2.11 13.17
N ALA A 50 -3.60 -1.18 13.08
CA ALA A 50 -4.38 -0.75 14.22
C ALA A 50 -5.24 -1.89 14.77
N GLU A 51 -5.97 -2.59 13.90
CA GLU A 51 -6.84 -3.73 14.25
C GLU A 51 -6.06 -4.91 14.84
N ASN A 52 -4.83 -5.17 14.38
CA ASN A 52 -4.02 -6.31 14.79
C ASN A 52 -2.96 -5.95 15.83
N SER A 53 -2.95 -4.71 16.32
CA SER A 53 -1.92 -4.20 17.24
C SER A 53 -1.78 -5.05 18.50
N GLU A 54 -2.90 -5.48 19.08
CA GLU A 54 -2.92 -6.33 20.27
C GLU A 54 -2.32 -7.71 20.00
N ALA A 55 -2.71 -8.36 18.90
CA ALA A 55 -2.18 -9.67 18.50
C ALA A 55 -0.68 -9.61 18.19
N VAL A 56 -0.24 -8.56 17.49
CA VAL A 56 1.18 -8.31 17.20
C VAL A 56 1.96 -8.09 18.49
N ASN A 57 1.45 -7.28 19.42
CA ASN A 57 2.10 -7.05 20.71
C ASN A 57 2.18 -8.32 21.56
N ALA A 58 1.10 -9.10 21.64
CA ALA A 58 1.09 -10.37 22.35
C ALA A 58 2.11 -11.37 21.76
N TYR A 59 2.20 -11.43 20.43
CA TYR A 59 3.21 -12.24 19.75
C TYR A 59 4.63 -11.77 20.03
N ASN A 60 4.90 -10.46 19.95
CA ASN A 60 6.21 -9.88 20.26
C ASN A 60 6.64 -10.18 21.69
N GLN A 61 5.74 -10.01 22.68
CA GLN A 61 6.02 -10.37 24.07
C GLN A 61 6.29 -11.87 24.25
N ARG A 62 5.62 -12.74 23.48
CA ARG A 62 5.91 -14.17 23.50
C ARG A 62 7.32 -14.45 23.01
N ILE A 63 7.72 -13.83 21.89
CA ILE A 63 9.07 -14.00 21.34
C ILE A 63 10.14 -13.45 22.29
N GLU A 64 9.92 -12.30 22.93
CA GLU A 64 10.84 -11.77 23.94
C GLU A 64 11.02 -12.72 25.13
N LYS A 65 9.94 -13.38 25.57
CA LYS A 65 9.97 -14.31 26.71
C LYS A 65 10.51 -15.70 26.37
N GLN A 66 10.19 -16.20 25.18
CA GLN A 66 10.38 -17.63 24.82
C GLN A 66 11.41 -17.84 23.70
N GLY A 67 11.90 -16.77 23.09
CA GLY A 67 12.74 -16.84 21.90
C GLY A 67 11.94 -17.17 20.63
N LEU A 68 12.64 -17.20 19.51
CA LEU A 68 12.10 -17.70 18.25
C LEU A 68 12.24 -19.22 18.20
N PHE A 69 11.29 -19.89 17.56
CA PHE A 69 11.39 -21.32 17.29
C PHE A 69 12.69 -21.72 16.57
N SER A 70 13.21 -20.83 15.72
CA SER A 70 14.42 -21.04 14.94
C SER A 70 15.71 -20.64 15.62
N ASP A 71 15.69 -20.16 16.87
CA ASP A 71 16.90 -19.72 17.58
C ASP A 71 17.92 -20.86 17.73
N GLY A 72 17.47 -22.12 17.86
CA GLY A 72 18.34 -23.30 17.91
C GLY A 72 18.78 -23.84 16.55
N LEU A 73 18.28 -23.29 15.44
CA LEU A 73 18.51 -23.78 14.07
C LEU A 73 19.32 -22.81 13.21
N ARG A 74 19.61 -21.60 13.72
CA ARG A 74 20.34 -20.57 12.97
C ARG A 74 21.85 -20.84 13.04
N GLN A 75 22.45 -21.24 11.92
CA GLN A 75 23.91 -21.33 11.76
C GLN A 75 24.40 -20.05 11.03
N PHE A 76 25.43 -19.40 11.55
CA PHE A 76 26.12 -18.26 10.94
C PHE A 76 27.38 -18.71 10.22
#